data_AF-A0A978SQG9-F1
#
_entry.id   AF-A0A978SQG9-F1
#
_cell.length_a   1.000
_cell.length_b   1.000
_cell.length_c   1.000
_cell.angle_alpha   90.00
_cell.angle_beta   90.00
_cell.angle_gamma   90.00
#
_symmetry.space_group_name_H-M   'P 1'
#
loop_
_entity.id
_entity.type
_entity.pdbx_description
1 polymer ?
#
loop_
_entity_poly.entity_id
_entity_poly.type
_entity_poly.pdbx_seq_one_letter_code
_entity_poly.pdbx_strand_id
1 'polypeptide(L)'
;MALLSPNSSFESAVMGLNVCPCGSYHLPEDHWKYTEGMPTDPVELVNDFVKMGLYQPSALTLADSLTQAEFRKELLLHNIAGNNPARRKFCEELIREAGGLEAAFAAAFGPNASEFFGNTVRLGEYSRREFIKRIAVAGALIALSSCAGGEQQSATPDASPAGSAGDVEKKDLTIGFIPITCATPIVMSDPLGFYSKYGLNVTVKKMPNWAAVRDSAIAGELDAYHMLSPMPIAITMGLGSASFPIKLASIENINGQAITVAMKHKDKVKGPADFKGFKIGVPFPYSMHNLLMRYYLATGGLDPDKDVQISPVPPPDSVAKMTAGELDAMLMPDPFNQRAVFEKVGFIHMLTKDLWDGHPCCAFAASQTWIDQNPKTFRAVNKAIIDAAAYADDPANRQKVSEALIERKYLNQPLPVVQAVLTGKFEDGLGNTLDVPDRIGFDPYPWASFAKWISSQLVRWELMPKEKADYDKIAQDIFLTDLAAELQKELGQTPPTETARVEKLKFDTFDPAKPAEYVDAQIKKFKV
;
A
#
# COMPACT_ATOMS: atom_id res chain seq x y z
N MET A 1 56.63 10.29 -46.94
CA MET A 1 55.84 11.12 -47.87
C MET A 1 54.55 10.37 -48.15
N ALA A 2 53.43 10.82 -47.57
CA ALA A 2 52.35 11.49 -48.30
C ALA A 2 51.63 10.51 -49.26
N LEU A 3 50.44 10.04 -48.86
CA LEU A 3 49.14 10.55 -49.33
C LEU A 3 48.81 10.11 -50.75
N LEU A 4 47.64 9.49 -50.94
CA LEU A 4 46.55 9.95 -51.81
C LEU A 4 45.43 8.91 -51.83
N SER A 5 44.23 9.31 -51.41
CA SER A 5 42.93 8.77 -51.83
C SER A 5 42.35 9.80 -52.81
N PRO A 6 41.59 9.43 -53.86
CA PRO A 6 40.13 9.44 -53.75
C PRO A 6 39.35 8.45 -54.68
N ASN A 7 38.14 8.03 -54.22
CA ASN A 7 36.83 7.87 -54.93
C ASN A 7 36.78 7.18 -56.33
N SER A 8 35.76 6.41 -56.75
CA SER A 8 34.38 6.15 -56.29
C SER A 8 33.71 5.05 -57.17
N SER A 9 32.65 4.43 -56.62
CA SER A 9 31.39 3.99 -57.26
C SER A 9 31.38 2.89 -58.33
N PHE A 10 30.66 1.78 -58.08
CA PHE A 10 29.38 1.51 -58.75
C PHE A 10 28.53 0.48 -57.95
N GLU A 11 27.24 0.78 -57.86
CA GLU A 11 26.18 0.14 -57.09
C GLU A 11 25.72 -1.23 -57.66
N SER A 12 25.14 -2.09 -56.81
CA SER A 12 23.70 -2.45 -56.88
C SER A 12 23.35 -3.59 -55.93
N ALA A 13 22.13 -3.51 -55.40
CA ALA A 13 21.58 -4.28 -54.31
C ALA A 13 21.14 -5.71 -54.68
N VAL A 14 21.36 -6.66 -53.75
CA VAL A 14 20.55 -7.89 -53.62
C VAL A 14 20.30 -8.18 -52.13
N MET A 15 19.16 -7.64 -51.67
CA MET A 15 18.14 -8.21 -50.77
C MET A 15 18.54 -9.08 -49.55
N GLY A 16 18.38 -8.50 -48.34
CA GLY A 16 17.52 -9.09 -47.31
C GLY A 16 18.07 -10.16 -46.34
N LEU A 17 19.36 -10.48 -46.34
CA LEU A 17 19.91 -11.51 -45.43
C LEU A 17 20.54 -10.90 -44.17
N ASN A 18 20.05 -11.31 -42.99
CA ASN A 18 20.65 -10.98 -41.69
C ASN A 18 21.55 -12.11 -41.19
N VAL A 19 22.62 -11.76 -40.48
CA VAL A 19 23.51 -12.73 -39.81
C VAL A 19 22.81 -13.26 -38.55
N CYS A 20 22.58 -14.58 -38.47
CA CYS A 20 21.96 -15.22 -37.31
C CYS A 20 23.02 -15.63 -36.25
N PRO A 21 22.72 -15.59 -34.93
CA PRO A 21 23.65 -16.05 -33.88
C PRO A 21 24.12 -17.51 -33.99
N CYS A 22 23.43 -18.35 -34.77
CA CYS A 22 23.88 -19.70 -35.11
C CYS A 22 25.03 -19.75 -36.15
N GLY A 23 25.44 -18.59 -36.69
CA GLY A 23 26.56 -18.45 -37.62
C GLY A 23 26.21 -18.64 -39.11
N SER A 24 24.93 -18.73 -39.46
CA SER A 24 24.46 -18.91 -40.85
C SER A 24 23.55 -17.75 -41.33
N TYR A 25 23.40 -17.60 -42.65
CA TYR A 25 22.56 -16.58 -43.28
C TYR A 25 21.20 -17.16 -43.69
N HIS A 26 20.12 -16.57 -43.19
CA HIS A 26 18.73 -17.01 -43.46
C HIS A 26 17.85 -15.79 -43.76
N LEU A 27 16.73 -16.02 -44.47
CA LEU A 27 15.76 -14.95 -44.72
C LEU A 27 14.95 -14.67 -43.43
N PRO A 28 14.53 -13.42 -43.18
CA PRO A 28 13.71 -13.07 -42.01
C PRO A 28 12.40 -13.88 -41.92
N GLU A 29 11.89 -14.28 -43.09
CA GLU A 29 10.71 -15.14 -43.28
C GLU A 29 10.98 -16.64 -43.07
N ASP A 30 12.20 -17.05 -42.71
CA ASP A 30 12.47 -18.42 -42.23
C ASP A 30 12.34 -18.54 -40.69
N HIS A 31 12.31 -17.43 -39.95
CA HIS A 31 12.13 -17.45 -38.50
C HIS A 31 10.73 -17.93 -38.08
N TRP A 32 9.66 -17.59 -38.83
CA TRP A 32 8.30 -17.98 -38.45
C TRP A 32 8.10 -19.51 -38.51
N LYS A 33 8.74 -20.19 -39.48
CA LYS A 33 8.75 -21.65 -39.59
C LYS A 33 9.48 -22.33 -38.43
N TYR A 34 10.48 -21.67 -37.85
CA TYR A 34 11.17 -22.19 -36.65
C TYR A 34 10.34 -21.99 -35.39
N THR A 35 9.56 -20.91 -35.29
CA THR A 35 8.65 -20.66 -34.17
C THR A 35 7.41 -21.55 -34.17
N GLU A 36 7.01 -22.13 -35.31
CA GLU A 36 5.92 -23.11 -35.38
C GLU A 36 6.22 -24.43 -34.67
N GLY A 37 7.50 -24.77 -34.49
CA GLY A 37 7.94 -25.98 -33.79
C GLY A 37 8.45 -25.75 -32.38
N MET A 38 8.46 -24.50 -31.89
CA MET A 38 8.94 -24.21 -30.54
C MET A 38 7.90 -24.62 -29.49
N PRO A 39 8.33 -25.22 -28.36
CA PRO A 39 7.44 -25.48 -27.24
C PRO A 39 6.78 -24.20 -26.75
N THR A 40 5.45 -24.21 -26.59
CA THR A 40 4.70 -23.11 -25.97
C THR A 40 4.69 -23.22 -24.45
N ASP A 41 5.08 -24.38 -23.92
CA ASP A 41 5.28 -24.58 -22.50
C ASP A 41 6.59 -23.92 -22.03
N PRO A 42 6.54 -23.01 -21.03
CA PRO A 42 7.72 -22.29 -20.55
C PRO A 42 8.84 -23.20 -20.03
N VAL A 43 8.52 -24.38 -19.51
CA VAL A 43 9.50 -25.32 -18.94
C VAL A 43 10.25 -26.05 -20.06
N GLU A 44 9.54 -26.50 -21.10
CA GLU A 44 10.16 -27.08 -22.28
C GLU A 44 11.04 -26.09 -23.04
N LEU A 45 10.62 -24.83 -23.14
CA LEU A 45 11.39 -23.76 -23.77
C LEU A 45 12.73 -23.51 -23.05
N VAL A 46 12.71 -23.47 -21.71
CA VAL A 46 13.91 -23.31 -20.89
C VAL A 46 14.85 -24.51 -21.04
N ASN A 47 14.31 -25.73 -21.10
CA ASN A 47 15.12 -26.94 -21.33
C ASN A 47 15.81 -26.92 -22.69
N ASP A 48 15.16 -26.43 -23.74
CA ASP A 48 15.78 -26.33 -25.06
C ASP A 48 16.87 -25.26 -25.10
N PHE A 49 16.70 -24.13 -24.39
CA PHE A 49 17.77 -23.14 -24.23
C PHE A 49 19.00 -23.68 -23.49
N VAL A 50 18.83 -24.64 -22.56
CA VAL A 50 19.96 -25.33 -21.93
C VAL A 50 20.65 -26.28 -22.90
N LYS A 51 19.90 -27.07 -23.68
CA LYS A 51 20.46 -27.97 -24.70
C LYS A 51 21.22 -27.21 -25.78
N MET A 52 20.75 -26.01 -26.13
CA MET A 52 21.40 -25.09 -27.06
C MET A 52 22.64 -24.40 -26.46
N GLY A 53 22.96 -24.65 -25.18
CA GLY A 53 24.11 -24.06 -24.49
C GLY A 53 23.95 -22.58 -24.14
N LEU A 54 22.76 -22.01 -24.33
CA LEU A 54 22.45 -20.61 -24.01
C LEU A 54 22.29 -20.41 -22.50
N TYR A 55 21.79 -21.43 -21.79
CA TYR A 55 21.81 -21.48 -20.33
C TYR A 55 22.68 -22.63 -19.85
N GLN A 56 23.52 -22.34 -18.85
CA GLN A 56 24.32 -23.38 -18.20
C GLN A 56 23.40 -24.23 -17.30
N PRO A 57 23.50 -25.57 -17.31
CA PRO A 57 22.68 -26.43 -16.45
C PRO A 57 22.78 -26.08 -14.96
N SER A 58 23.95 -25.59 -14.52
CA SER A 58 24.19 -25.13 -13.15
C SER A 58 23.37 -23.90 -12.77
N ALA A 59 22.97 -23.06 -13.73
CA ALA A 59 22.15 -21.88 -13.49
C ALA A 59 20.70 -22.25 -13.12
N LEU A 60 20.19 -23.37 -13.64
CA LEU A 60 18.85 -23.88 -13.28
C LEU A 60 18.84 -24.47 -11.87
N THR A 61 19.85 -25.26 -11.51
CA THR A 61 19.97 -25.81 -10.15
C THR A 61 20.12 -24.69 -9.11
N LEU A 62 20.80 -23.60 -9.48
CA LEU A 62 20.92 -22.41 -8.64
C LEU A 62 19.59 -21.65 -8.52
N ALA A 63 18.82 -21.55 -9.60
CA ALA A 63 17.51 -20.89 -9.61
C ALA A 63 16.45 -21.63 -8.78
N ASP A 64 16.51 -22.97 -8.75
CA ASP A 64 15.58 -23.80 -7.98
C ASP A 64 15.90 -23.87 -6.48
N SER A 65 17.16 -23.57 -6.10
CA SER A 65 17.64 -23.72 -4.72
C SER A 65 17.85 -22.40 -3.96
N LEU A 66 17.91 -21.26 -4.67
CA LEU A 66 18.17 -19.97 -4.06
C LEU A 66 16.92 -19.09 -4.03
N THR A 67 16.65 -18.52 -2.86
CA THR A 67 15.73 -17.38 -2.73
C THR A 67 16.25 -16.18 -3.53
N GLN A 68 15.38 -15.24 -3.89
CA GLN A 68 15.75 -14.04 -4.63
C GLN A 68 16.89 -13.25 -3.95
N ALA A 69 16.95 -13.26 -2.62
CA ALA A 69 18.01 -12.61 -1.83
C ALA A 69 19.35 -13.34 -1.98
N GLU A 70 19.35 -14.67 -1.98
CA GLU A 70 20.56 -15.48 -2.16
C GLU A 70 21.10 -15.38 -3.59
N PHE A 71 20.21 -15.34 -4.58
CA PHE A 71 20.59 -15.15 -5.99
C PHE A 71 21.31 -13.80 -6.21
N ARG A 72 20.82 -12.72 -5.59
CA ARG A 72 21.47 -11.39 -5.63
C ARG A 72 22.86 -11.41 -4.99
N LYS A 73 23.00 -12.08 -3.85
CA LYS A 73 24.27 -12.24 -3.15
C LYS A 73 25.29 -12.99 -4.01
N GLU A 74 24.88 -14.09 -4.62
CA GLU A 74 25.74 -14.92 -5.46
C GLU A 74 26.19 -14.20 -6.74
N LEU A 75 25.27 -13.52 -7.43
CA LEU A 75 25.59 -12.69 -8.60
C LEU A 75 26.59 -11.58 -8.27
N LEU A 76 26.39 -10.91 -7.13
CA LEU A 76 27.31 -9.86 -6.72
C LEU A 76 28.69 -10.43 -6.42
N LEU A 77 28.78 -11.51 -5.64
CA LEU A 77 30.04 -12.16 -5.28
C LEU A 77 30.79 -12.63 -6.53
N HIS A 78 30.08 -13.22 -7.50
CA HIS A 78 30.64 -13.59 -8.79
C HIS A 78 31.20 -12.37 -9.54
N ASN A 79 30.48 -11.25 -9.57
CA ASN A 79 30.93 -10.04 -10.28
C ASN A 79 32.13 -9.33 -9.62
N ILE A 80 32.19 -9.28 -8.28
CA ILE A 80 33.27 -8.57 -7.57
C ILE A 80 34.51 -9.44 -7.33
N ALA A 81 34.32 -10.73 -7.01
CA ALA A 81 35.40 -11.66 -6.70
C ALA A 81 35.86 -12.48 -7.91
N GLY A 82 34.99 -12.66 -8.91
CA GLY A 82 35.24 -13.59 -10.02
C GLY A 82 35.48 -15.00 -9.50
N ASN A 83 36.41 -15.72 -10.15
CA ASN A 83 36.81 -17.07 -9.76
C ASN A 83 37.93 -17.09 -8.68
N ASN A 84 38.20 -15.98 -7.98
CA ASN A 84 39.25 -15.94 -6.96
C ASN A 84 38.69 -16.29 -5.56
N PRO A 85 39.03 -17.46 -4.99
CA PRO A 85 38.43 -17.94 -3.74
C PRO A 85 38.83 -17.12 -2.51
N ALA A 86 40.04 -16.56 -2.47
CA ALA A 86 40.48 -15.73 -1.34
C ALA A 86 39.75 -14.38 -1.30
N ARG A 87 39.55 -13.76 -2.47
CA ARG A 87 38.78 -12.51 -2.59
C ARG A 87 37.31 -12.73 -2.28
N ARG A 88 36.75 -13.87 -2.70
CA ARG A 88 35.37 -14.24 -2.42
C ARG A 88 35.11 -14.39 -0.93
N LYS A 89 35.97 -15.13 -0.23
CA LYS A 89 35.89 -15.32 1.22
C LYS A 89 35.99 -13.99 1.98
N PHE A 90 36.87 -13.10 1.56
CA PHE A 90 36.99 -11.74 2.14
C PHE A 90 35.70 -10.92 1.95
N CYS A 91 35.08 -10.94 0.77
CA CYS A 91 33.81 -10.26 0.53
C CYS A 91 32.65 -10.85 1.36
N GLU A 92 32.61 -12.18 1.51
CA GLU A 92 31.62 -12.87 2.33
C GLU A 92 31.76 -12.52 3.82
N GLU A 93 32.99 -12.42 4.32
CA GLU A 93 33.28 -12.00 5.70
C GLU A 93 32.83 -10.57 5.96
N LEU A 94 33.09 -9.63 5.05
CA LEU A 94 32.62 -8.24 5.14
C LEU A 94 31.09 -8.13 5.11
N ILE A 95 30.44 -8.89 4.22
CA ILE A 95 28.96 -8.93 4.15
C ILE A 95 28.37 -9.46 5.46
N ARG A 96 29.01 -10.46 6.07
CA ARG A 96 28.57 -11.02 7.36
C ARG A 96 28.77 -10.04 8.50
N GLU A 97 29.92 -9.36 8.55
CA GLU A 97 30.25 -8.37 9.59
C GLU A 97 29.33 -7.14 9.52
N ALA A 98 28.87 -6.77 8.31
CA ALA A 98 27.87 -5.73 8.10
C ALA A 98 26.43 -6.16 8.43
N GLY A 99 26.19 -7.39 8.91
CA GLY A 99 24.85 -7.89 9.24
C GLY A 99 24.03 -8.39 8.05
N GLY A 100 24.65 -8.61 6.89
CA GLY A 100 24.01 -9.09 5.66
C GLY A 100 24.23 -8.17 4.47
N LEU A 101 23.85 -8.65 3.27
CA LEU A 101 24.11 -7.92 2.02
C LEU A 101 23.37 -6.58 1.98
N GLU A 102 22.09 -6.59 2.32
CA GLU A 102 21.26 -5.38 2.32
C GLU A 102 21.77 -4.34 3.33
N ALA A 103 22.21 -4.78 4.52
CA ALA A 103 22.80 -3.91 5.53
C ALA A 103 24.17 -3.35 5.09
N ALA A 104 25.00 -4.15 4.41
CA ALA A 104 26.26 -3.69 3.81
C ALA A 104 26.03 -2.62 2.74
N PHE A 105 25.00 -2.77 1.91
CA PHE A 105 24.66 -1.80 0.87
C PHE A 105 23.98 -0.56 1.42
N ALA A 106 23.10 -0.70 2.42
CA ALA A 106 22.51 0.43 3.13
C ALA A 106 23.59 1.25 3.86
N ALA A 107 24.59 0.60 4.46
CA ALA A 107 25.72 1.26 5.11
C ALA A 107 26.64 1.98 4.09
N ALA A 108 26.86 1.39 2.91
CA ALA A 108 27.75 1.96 1.90
C ALA A 108 27.10 3.04 1.01
N PHE A 109 25.78 2.95 0.77
CA PHE A 109 25.09 3.77 -0.23
C PHE A 109 23.85 4.49 0.30
N GLY A 110 23.52 4.33 1.59
CA GLY A 110 22.38 4.98 2.22
C GLY A 110 21.03 4.57 1.60
N PRO A 111 20.00 5.43 1.65
CA PRO A 111 18.62 5.10 1.25
C PRO A 111 18.43 4.78 -0.25
N ASN A 112 19.47 4.97 -1.09
CA ASN A 112 19.41 4.73 -2.54
C ASN A 112 20.03 3.37 -2.95
N ALA A 113 20.32 2.49 -1.99
CA ALA A 113 20.90 1.17 -2.24
C ALA A 113 20.08 0.32 -3.25
N SER A 114 18.76 0.48 -3.26
CA SER A 114 17.84 -0.19 -4.18
C SER A 114 17.82 0.40 -5.59
N GLU A 115 18.09 1.71 -5.76
CA GLU A 115 18.24 2.34 -7.09
C GLU A 115 19.52 1.90 -7.80
N PHE A 116 20.55 1.50 -7.05
CA PHE A 116 21.83 1.04 -7.60
C PHE A 116 21.67 -0.21 -8.48
N PHE A 117 20.86 -1.20 -8.07
CA PHE A 117 20.61 -2.39 -8.90
C PHE A 117 19.71 -2.09 -10.11
N GLY A 118 18.79 -1.14 -9.98
CA GLY A 118 17.90 -0.72 -11.07
C GLY A 118 18.63 0.02 -12.20
N ASN A 119 19.60 0.88 -11.85
CA ASN A 119 20.33 1.70 -12.82
C ASN A 119 21.60 1.02 -13.36
N THR A 120 22.32 0.23 -12.55
CA THR A 120 23.60 -0.37 -12.96
C THR A 120 23.43 -1.50 -13.98
N VAL A 121 22.27 -2.20 -13.98
CA VAL A 121 22.01 -3.28 -14.93
C VAL A 121 21.51 -2.75 -16.29
N ARG A 122 21.07 -1.48 -16.37
CA ARG A 122 20.51 -0.93 -17.62
C ARG A 122 21.39 0.07 -18.34
N LEU A 123 22.07 1.01 -17.66
CA LEU A 123 22.88 2.04 -18.34
C LEU A 123 23.89 2.65 -17.34
N GLY A 124 25.19 2.36 -17.47
CA GLY A 124 26.19 3.06 -16.63
C GLY A 124 27.64 2.69 -16.92
N GLU A 125 28.35 3.58 -17.62
CA GLU A 125 29.80 3.54 -17.82
C GLU A 125 30.56 3.93 -16.53
N TYR A 126 30.57 3.07 -15.51
CA TYR A 126 31.44 3.27 -14.35
C TYR A 126 32.69 2.39 -14.46
N SER A 127 33.86 3.02 -14.52
CA SER A 127 35.12 2.26 -14.51
C SER A 127 35.38 1.67 -13.11
N ARG A 128 35.90 0.44 -13.07
CA ARG A 128 36.29 -0.31 -11.86
C ARG A 128 37.13 0.49 -10.85
N ARG A 129 37.82 1.54 -11.32
CA ARG A 129 38.68 2.43 -10.52
C ARG A 129 37.90 3.51 -9.76
N GLU A 130 36.78 4.00 -10.29
CA GLU A 130 35.90 4.93 -9.57
C GLU A 130 35.12 4.24 -8.46
N PHE A 131 34.70 2.99 -8.68
CA PHE A 131 34.02 2.17 -7.68
C PHE A 131 34.89 1.96 -6.41
N ILE A 132 36.16 1.59 -6.59
CA ILE A 132 37.09 1.38 -5.46
C ILE A 132 37.40 2.70 -4.73
N LYS A 133 37.52 3.82 -5.46
CA LYS A 133 37.73 5.15 -4.83
C LYS A 133 36.56 5.56 -3.94
N ARG A 134 35.31 5.29 -4.34
CA ARG A 134 34.12 5.68 -3.57
C ARG A 134 33.91 4.79 -2.34
N ILE A 135 34.26 3.51 -2.42
CA ILE A 135 34.30 2.60 -1.25
C ILE A 135 35.36 3.06 -0.22
N ALA A 136 36.53 3.52 -0.68
CA ALA A 136 37.57 4.02 0.23
C ALA A 136 37.16 5.30 0.98
N VAL A 137 36.35 6.17 0.35
CA VAL A 137 35.80 7.38 0.99
C VAL A 137 34.74 7.03 2.05
N ALA A 138 33.94 5.98 1.82
CA ALA A 138 32.98 5.47 2.81
C ALA A 138 33.69 4.90 4.07
N GLY A 139 34.83 4.23 3.90
CA GLY A 139 35.63 3.75 5.02
C GLY A 139 36.23 4.88 5.90
N ALA A 140 36.52 6.05 5.31
CA ALA A 140 37.04 7.20 6.04
C ALA A 140 35.96 7.94 6.86
N LEU A 141 34.70 7.89 6.42
CA LEU A 141 33.56 8.52 7.13
C LEU A 141 33.17 7.74 8.41
N ILE A 142 33.42 6.44 8.45
CA ILE A 142 33.17 5.60 9.64
C ILE A 142 34.22 5.85 10.73
N ALA A 143 35.43 6.30 10.37
CA ALA A 143 36.48 6.61 11.34
C ALA A 143 36.31 7.96 12.06
N LEU A 144 35.48 8.87 11.53
CA LEU A 144 35.32 10.22 12.08
C LEU A 144 34.13 10.37 13.03
N SER A 145 33.24 9.38 13.14
CA SER A 145 32.09 9.41 14.06
C SER A 145 32.39 8.83 15.45
N SER A 146 33.61 8.35 15.71
CA SER A 146 34.00 7.76 17.00
C SER A 146 34.87 8.66 17.89
N CYS A 147 35.15 9.90 17.50
CA CYS A 147 36.01 10.82 18.27
C CYS A 147 35.54 12.28 18.21
N ALA A 148 34.49 12.64 18.96
CA ALA A 148 34.32 14.01 19.47
C ALA A 148 33.31 14.00 20.63
N GLY A 149 33.83 14.11 21.84
CA GLY A 149 33.06 14.26 23.07
C GLY A 149 32.56 15.70 23.29
N GLY A 150 31.47 15.75 24.05
CA GLY A 150 30.77 16.86 24.72
C GLY A 150 31.31 18.28 24.70
N GLU A 151 30.37 19.23 24.56
CA GLU A 151 30.31 20.40 25.43
C GLU A 151 28.87 20.90 25.57
N GLN A 152 28.54 21.26 26.82
CA GLN A 152 27.23 21.57 27.35
C GLN A 152 27.14 23.08 27.53
N GLN A 153 26.11 23.76 26.99
CA GLN A 153 25.83 25.13 27.41
C GLN A 153 24.34 25.39 27.56
N SER A 154 24.01 25.72 28.80
CA SER A 154 22.73 26.09 29.39
C SER A 154 22.32 27.52 29.03
N ALA A 155 21.04 27.74 28.76
CA ALA A 155 20.38 29.03 28.91
C ALA A 155 18.97 28.85 29.51
N THR A 156 18.69 29.61 30.55
CA THR A 156 17.46 29.66 31.37
C THR A 156 16.29 30.37 30.67
N PRO A 157 15.04 30.17 31.15
CA PRO A 157 13.82 30.39 30.38
C PRO A 157 13.20 31.77 30.64
N ASP A 158 12.53 32.32 29.62
CA ASP A 158 11.52 33.35 29.80
C ASP A 158 10.20 32.91 29.14
N ALA A 159 9.12 33.10 29.87
CA ALA A 159 7.78 32.61 29.56
C ALA A 159 6.95 33.65 28.81
N SER A 160 6.24 33.23 27.75
CA SER A 160 4.88 33.70 27.39
C SER A 160 4.26 32.85 26.26
N PRO A 161 2.91 32.75 26.18
CA PRO A 161 2.22 31.64 25.55
C PRO A 161 1.65 31.97 24.16
N ALA A 162 2.01 31.15 23.17
CA ALA A 162 1.26 30.88 21.94
C ALA A 162 2.00 29.74 21.22
N GLY A 163 1.31 28.66 20.85
CA GLY A 163 1.92 27.46 20.27
C GLY A 163 2.86 27.78 19.11
N SER A 164 4.16 27.62 19.34
CA SER A 164 5.18 27.91 18.34
C SER A 164 5.23 26.78 17.31
N ALA A 165 4.86 27.10 16.08
CA ALA A 165 5.41 26.43 14.91
C ALA A 165 6.93 26.63 14.96
N GLY A 166 7.66 25.66 15.51
CA GLY A 166 9.11 25.80 15.68
C GLY A 166 9.84 24.62 16.33
N ASP A 167 9.17 23.82 17.16
CA ASP A 167 9.83 22.83 18.01
C ASP A 167 9.30 21.40 17.77
N VAL A 168 9.28 20.96 16.51
CA VAL A 168 9.02 19.56 16.15
C VAL A 168 10.36 18.81 16.08
N GLU A 169 10.41 17.57 16.57
CA GLU A 169 11.65 16.77 16.63
C GLU A 169 12.16 16.41 15.23
N LYS A 170 11.22 16.10 14.32
CA LYS A 170 11.46 15.77 12.92
C LYS A 170 10.55 16.58 12.01
N LYS A 171 11.14 17.28 11.03
CA LYS A 171 10.43 18.13 10.07
C LYS A 171 10.13 17.41 8.75
N ASP A 172 11.13 16.72 8.22
CA ASP A 172 11.01 15.99 6.96
C ASP A 172 10.41 14.61 7.21
N LEU A 173 9.18 14.39 6.74
CA LEU A 173 8.45 13.14 6.94
C LEU A 173 8.20 12.44 5.62
N THR A 174 8.18 11.11 5.63
CA THR A 174 7.64 10.31 4.53
C THR A 174 6.40 9.55 5.00
N ILE A 175 5.27 9.75 4.33
CA ILE A 175 3.99 9.11 4.65
C ILE A 175 3.57 8.20 3.50
N GLY A 176 3.37 6.91 3.78
CA GLY A 176 2.92 5.94 2.79
C GLY A 176 1.41 5.99 2.57
N PHE A 177 0.95 5.95 1.31
CA PHE A 177 -0.48 5.87 0.99
C PHE A 177 -0.81 4.96 -0.20
N ILE A 178 -1.99 4.35 -0.14
CA ILE A 178 -2.62 3.68 -1.30
C ILE A 178 -3.41 4.72 -2.10
N PRO A 179 -3.31 4.75 -3.45
CA PRO A 179 -3.96 5.76 -4.30
C PRO A 179 -5.48 5.54 -4.44
N ILE A 180 -6.21 5.81 -3.36
CA ILE A 180 -7.68 5.72 -3.23
C ILE A 180 -8.22 7.02 -2.63
N THR A 181 -9.52 7.29 -2.74
CA THR A 181 -10.13 8.53 -2.21
C THR A 181 -10.07 8.60 -0.69
N CYS A 182 -9.89 7.48 0.00
CA CYS A 182 -9.68 7.44 1.44
C CYS A 182 -8.44 8.25 1.87
N ALA A 183 -7.38 8.27 1.04
CA ALA A 183 -6.14 8.99 1.33
C ALA A 183 -6.25 10.52 1.24
N THR A 184 -7.45 11.06 0.95
CA THR A 184 -7.64 12.50 0.67
C THR A 184 -7.03 13.39 1.75
N PRO A 185 -7.22 13.16 3.06
CA PRO A 185 -6.59 14.00 4.08
C PRO A 185 -5.05 14.02 3.96
N ILE A 186 -4.41 12.85 3.83
CA ILE A 186 -2.95 12.75 3.68
C ILE A 186 -2.45 13.53 2.47
N VAL A 187 -3.04 13.30 1.30
CA VAL A 187 -2.50 13.84 0.04
C VAL A 187 -2.85 15.31 -0.15
N MET A 188 -3.97 15.78 0.42
CA MET A 188 -4.40 17.17 0.30
C MET A 188 -3.74 18.09 1.33
N SER A 189 -3.19 17.57 2.43
CA SER A 189 -2.43 18.37 3.39
C SER A 189 -1.23 19.10 2.79
N ASP A 190 -0.61 18.57 1.71
CA ASP A 190 0.50 19.23 1.01
C ASP A 190 0.04 20.43 0.15
N PRO A 191 -0.81 20.27 -0.88
CA PRO A 191 -1.24 21.38 -1.74
C PRO A 191 -2.07 22.44 -1.00
N LEU A 192 -2.72 22.09 0.12
CA LEU A 192 -3.46 23.04 0.96
C LEU A 192 -2.55 23.74 2.00
N GLY A 193 -1.27 23.36 2.09
CA GLY A 193 -0.30 23.97 2.99
C GLY A 193 -0.47 23.59 4.47
N PHE A 194 -1.27 22.57 4.78
CA PHE A 194 -1.49 22.13 6.16
C PHE A 194 -0.24 21.51 6.77
N TYR A 195 0.60 20.80 6.00
CA TYR A 195 1.89 20.33 6.54
C TYR A 195 2.80 21.50 6.91
N SER A 196 2.98 22.45 6.00
CA SER A 196 3.81 23.64 6.22
C SER A 196 3.29 24.52 7.36
N LYS A 197 1.96 24.62 7.55
CA LYS A 197 1.31 25.32 8.67
C LYS A 197 1.84 24.82 10.03
N TYR A 198 2.17 23.53 10.13
CA TYR A 198 2.70 22.92 11.35
C TYR A 198 4.22 22.70 11.32
N GLY A 199 4.93 23.33 10.39
CA GLY A 199 6.39 23.28 10.30
C GLY A 199 6.95 21.95 9.76
N LEU A 200 6.13 21.21 9.01
CA LEU A 200 6.48 19.91 8.44
C LEU A 200 6.73 20.02 6.94
N ASN A 201 7.66 19.23 6.44
CA ASN A 201 7.91 18.99 5.03
C ASN A 201 7.62 17.51 4.73
N VAL A 202 6.47 17.21 4.13
CA VAL A 202 6.00 15.83 4.00
C VAL A 202 6.08 15.35 2.56
N THR A 203 6.75 14.23 2.36
CA THR A 203 6.72 13.47 1.12
C THR A 203 5.69 12.35 1.21
N VAL A 204 4.67 12.40 0.36
CA VAL A 204 3.69 11.30 0.25
C VAL A 204 4.19 10.24 -0.74
N LYS A 205 4.33 8.99 -0.28
CA LYS A 205 4.84 7.87 -1.07
C LYS A 205 3.72 6.90 -1.43
N LYS A 206 3.52 6.67 -2.73
CA LYS A 206 2.57 5.67 -3.21
C LYS A 206 3.06 4.27 -2.86
N MET A 207 2.18 3.51 -2.21
CA MET A 207 2.41 2.12 -1.85
C MET A 207 1.66 1.22 -2.84
N PRO A 208 2.24 0.08 -3.24
CA PRO A 208 1.64 -0.77 -4.28
C PRO A 208 0.45 -1.58 -3.77
N ASN A 209 0.45 -1.97 -2.50
CA ASN A 209 -0.61 -2.75 -1.86
C ASN A 209 -0.50 -2.68 -0.32
N TRP A 210 -1.51 -3.18 0.37
CA TRP A 210 -1.59 -3.13 1.84
C TRP A 210 -0.57 -4.02 2.56
N ALA A 211 -0.10 -5.10 1.93
CA ALA A 211 0.97 -5.90 2.49
C ALA A 211 2.28 -5.10 2.53
N ALA A 212 2.61 -4.36 1.47
CA ALA A 212 3.76 -3.46 1.43
C ALA A 212 3.65 -2.34 2.48
N VAL A 213 2.45 -1.81 2.75
CA VAL A 213 2.23 -0.85 3.84
C VAL A 213 2.56 -1.48 5.20
N ARG A 214 2.03 -2.68 5.48
CA ARG A 214 2.32 -3.42 6.71
C ARG A 214 3.83 -3.68 6.86
N ASP A 215 4.46 -4.22 5.83
CA ASP A 215 5.86 -4.63 5.87
C ASP A 215 6.79 -3.42 6.04
N SER A 216 6.48 -2.32 5.36
CA SER A 216 7.18 -1.04 5.51
C SER A 216 7.02 -0.45 6.92
N ALA A 217 5.83 -0.62 7.54
CA ALA A 217 5.59 -0.22 8.92
C ALA A 217 6.41 -1.02 9.94
N ILE A 218 6.46 -2.35 9.78
CA ILE A 218 7.29 -3.23 10.63
C ILE A 218 8.78 -2.92 10.45
N ALA A 219 9.20 -2.63 9.22
CA ALA A 219 10.59 -2.27 8.91
C ALA A 219 10.98 -0.85 9.37
N GLY A 220 10.01 0.00 9.70
CA GLY A 220 10.26 1.39 10.09
C GLY A 220 10.79 2.27 8.96
N GLU A 221 10.46 1.95 7.70
CA GLU A 221 10.95 2.69 6.54
C GLU A 221 10.27 4.06 6.36
N LEU A 222 9.05 4.23 6.87
CA LEU A 222 8.27 5.47 6.78
C LEU A 222 7.91 5.99 8.18
N ASP A 223 7.52 7.26 8.24
CA ASP A 223 7.18 7.92 9.50
C ASP A 223 5.73 7.65 9.92
N ALA A 224 4.83 7.63 8.95
CA ALA A 224 3.42 7.32 9.16
C ALA A 224 2.79 6.68 7.92
N TYR A 225 1.57 6.16 8.10
CA TYR A 225 0.96 5.22 7.17
C TYR A 225 -0.55 5.48 7.06
N HIS A 226 -1.02 5.54 5.82
CA HIS A 226 -2.41 5.25 5.49
C HIS A 226 -2.66 3.75 5.73
N MET A 227 -3.57 3.39 6.62
CA MET A 227 -3.92 1.99 6.90
C MET A 227 -5.43 1.78 6.90
N LEU A 228 -5.86 0.57 6.55
CA LEU A 228 -7.24 0.13 6.77
C LEU A 228 -7.49 0.03 8.28
N SER A 229 -8.61 0.50 8.81
CA SER A 229 -8.81 0.60 10.27
C SER A 229 -8.59 -0.70 11.08
N PRO A 230 -8.81 -1.92 10.54
CA PRO A 230 -8.47 -3.16 11.24
C PRO A 230 -6.98 -3.52 11.23
N MET A 231 -6.15 -2.94 10.33
CA MET A 231 -4.72 -3.26 10.24
C MET A 231 -3.94 -2.89 11.50
N PRO A 232 -4.10 -1.70 12.12
CA PRO A 232 -3.45 -1.39 13.39
C PRO A 232 -3.72 -2.42 14.50
N ILE A 233 -4.97 -2.93 14.56
CA ILE A 233 -5.34 -4.02 15.48
C ILE A 233 -4.60 -5.31 15.12
N ALA A 234 -4.69 -5.73 13.85
CA ALA A 234 -4.08 -6.98 13.40
C ALA A 234 -2.57 -7.01 13.62
N ILE A 235 -1.85 -5.94 13.23
CA ILE A 235 -0.40 -5.86 13.34
C ILE A 235 0.03 -5.81 14.81
N THR A 236 -0.63 -5.01 15.64
CA THR A 236 -0.31 -4.92 17.08
C THR A 236 -0.52 -6.26 17.78
N MET A 237 -1.60 -6.96 17.43
CA MET A 237 -1.94 -8.27 18.03
C MET A 237 -1.18 -9.46 17.43
N GLY A 238 -0.33 -9.23 16.42
CA GLY A 238 0.42 -10.26 15.72
C GLY A 238 -0.46 -11.22 14.93
N LEU A 239 -1.52 -10.72 14.30
CA LEU A 239 -2.44 -11.48 13.45
C LEU A 239 -1.93 -11.46 12.01
N GLY A 240 -1.41 -12.59 11.52
CA GLY A 240 -0.86 -12.70 10.17
C GLY A 240 0.47 -11.97 9.94
N SER A 241 1.15 -11.53 11.00
CA SER A 241 2.52 -10.99 10.98
C SER A 241 3.16 -11.09 12.38
N ALA A 242 4.43 -10.70 12.49
CA ALA A 242 5.02 -10.38 13.79
C ALA A 242 4.21 -9.27 14.47
N SER A 243 4.12 -9.33 15.81
CA SER A 243 3.51 -8.26 16.59
C SER A 243 4.38 -7.01 16.52
N PHE A 244 3.77 -5.89 16.13
CA PHE A 244 4.45 -4.61 16.07
C PHE A 244 3.46 -3.51 16.48
N PRO A 245 3.70 -2.75 17.57
CA PRO A 245 2.73 -1.79 18.06
C PRO A 245 2.51 -0.62 17.09
N ILE A 246 1.29 -0.52 16.56
CA ILE A 246 0.82 0.57 15.71
C ILE A 246 -0.33 1.30 16.42
N LYS A 247 -0.33 2.64 16.34
CA LYS A 247 -1.43 3.47 16.81
C LYS A 247 -2.22 4.03 15.64
N LEU A 248 -3.53 4.04 15.79
CA LEU A 248 -4.47 4.70 14.90
C LEU A 248 -4.77 6.08 15.47
N ALA A 249 -4.31 7.12 14.77
CA ALA A 249 -4.34 8.50 15.26
C ALA A 249 -5.63 9.23 14.88
N SER A 250 -6.08 9.05 13.64
CA SER A 250 -7.29 9.66 13.09
C SER A 250 -7.91 8.74 12.05
N ILE A 251 -9.24 8.72 11.96
CA ILE A 251 -9.92 8.13 10.82
C ILE A 251 -9.70 9.03 9.61
N GLU A 252 -9.43 8.46 8.45
CA GLU A 252 -9.26 9.27 7.25
C GLU A 252 -10.58 9.48 6.54
N ASN A 253 -11.44 8.47 6.53
CA ASN A 253 -12.75 8.58 5.94
C ASN A 253 -13.76 7.64 6.60
N ILE A 254 -15.02 8.08 6.58
CA ILE A 254 -16.19 7.26 6.82
C ILE A 254 -16.91 6.99 5.49
N ASN A 255 -17.61 5.86 5.40
CA ASN A 255 -18.25 5.42 4.15
C ASN A 255 -17.23 5.34 2.98
N GLY A 256 -17.61 5.68 1.74
CA GLY A 256 -16.69 5.75 0.59
C GLY A 256 -16.28 4.41 -0.01
N GLN A 257 -17.11 3.38 0.19
CA GLN A 257 -16.92 2.06 -0.41
C GLN A 257 -18.25 1.56 -0.98
N ALA A 258 -18.19 0.54 -1.81
CA ALA A 258 -19.37 -0.11 -2.33
C ALA A 258 -19.13 -1.61 -2.54
N ILE A 259 -20.22 -2.37 -2.57
CA ILE A 259 -20.27 -3.69 -3.18
C ILE A 259 -20.57 -3.46 -4.67
N THR A 260 -19.60 -3.80 -5.51
CA THR A 260 -19.73 -3.75 -6.97
C THR A 260 -19.74 -5.15 -7.54
N VAL A 261 -20.67 -5.41 -8.44
CA VAL A 261 -20.89 -6.73 -9.04
C VAL A 261 -20.58 -6.65 -10.54
N ALA A 262 -19.97 -7.68 -11.09
CA ALA A 262 -19.67 -7.76 -12.51
C ALA A 262 -20.96 -7.69 -13.35
N MET A 263 -20.91 -7.00 -14.48
CA MET A 263 -22.10 -6.71 -15.30
C MET A 263 -22.85 -7.97 -15.78
N LYS A 264 -22.14 -9.10 -15.93
CA LYS A 264 -22.70 -10.41 -16.28
C LYS A 264 -23.75 -10.94 -15.29
N HIS A 265 -23.83 -10.37 -14.08
CA HIS A 265 -24.73 -10.81 -13.01
C HIS A 265 -25.89 -9.83 -12.72
N LYS A 266 -26.05 -8.75 -13.50
CA LYS A 266 -27.04 -7.69 -13.25
C LYS A 266 -28.49 -8.16 -13.07
N ASP A 267 -28.88 -9.22 -13.77
CA ASP A 267 -30.26 -9.75 -13.73
C ASP A 267 -30.42 -10.90 -12.71
N LYS A 268 -29.33 -11.30 -12.04
CA LYS A 268 -29.27 -12.44 -11.12
C LYS A 268 -29.18 -12.03 -9.66
N VAL A 269 -28.45 -10.95 -9.37
CA VAL A 269 -28.17 -10.52 -7.99
C VAL A 269 -29.27 -9.60 -7.51
N LYS A 270 -30.03 -10.04 -6.51
CA LYS A 270 -31.07 -9.27 -5.81
C LYS A 270 -30.73 -9.08 -4.34
N GLY A 271 -30.00 -10.01 -3.75
CA GLY A 271 -29.63 -9.98 -2.35
C GLY A 271 -28.40 -10.81 -2.03
N PRO A 272 -28.05 -10.91 -0.74
CA PRO A 272 -26.82 -11.56 -0.30
C PRO A 272 -26.77 -13.06 -0.62
N ALA A 273 -27.92 -13.74 -0.62
CA ALA A 273 -27.98 -15.18 -0.94
C ALA A 273 -27.57 -15.50 -2.39
N ASP A 274 -27.70 -14.54 -3.31
CA ASP A 274 -27.37 -14.73 -4.74
C ASP A 274 -25.85 -14.71 -5.00
N PHE A 275 -25.04 -14.39 -3.99
CA PHE A 275 -23.58 -14.38 -4.09
C PHE A 275 -22.97 -15.78 -3.96
N LYS A 276 -23.78 -16.83 -3.74
CA LYS A 276 -23.28 -18.20 -3.58
C LYS A 276 -22.43 -18.63 -4.78
N GLY A 277 -21.22 -19.07 -4.51
CA GLY A 277 -20.22 -19.49 -5.49
C GLY A 277 -19.41 -18.35 -6.11
N PHE A 278 -19.61 -17.09 -5.70
CA PHE A 278 -18.91 -15.95 -6.28
C PHE A 278 -17.45 -15.89 -5.86
N LYS A 279 -16.62 -15.40 -6.79
CA LYS A 279 -15.26 -14.91 -6.49
C LYS A 279 -15.33 -13.43 -6.15
N ILE A 280 -14.96 -13.09 -4.91
CA ILE A 280 -15.11 -11.76 -4.34
C ILE A 280 -13.74 -11.16 -4.02
N GLY A 281 -13.47 -9.99 -4.58
CA GLY A 281 -12.26 -9.23 -4.29
C GLY A 281 -12.44 -8.30 -3.09
N VAL A 282 -11.48 -8.32 -2.17
CA VAL A 282 -11.36 -7.34 -1.07
C VAL A 282 -9.91 -6.85 -1.00
N PRO A 283 -9.63 -5.62 -0.53
CA PRO A 283 -8.27 -5.09 -0.52
C PRO A 283 -7.27 -5.89 0.33
N PHE A 284 -7.72 -6.41 1.47
CA PHE A 284 -6.86 -7.10 2.44
C PHE A 284 -7.68 -7.96 3.41
N PRO A 285 -7.14 -9.05 4.00
CA PRO A 285 -7.87 -9.87 4.96
C PRO A 285 -8.32 -9.08 6.21
N TYR A 286 -7.44 -8.24 6.76
CA TYR A 286 -7.73 -7.38 7.91
C TYR A 286 -8.23 -6.01 7.44
N SER A 287 -9.44 -5.98 6.88
CA SER A 287 -10.03 -4.77 6.29
C SER A 287 -11.52 -4.64 6.60
N MET A 288 -12.01 -3.40 6.68
CA MET A 288 -13.45 -3.14 6.80
C MET A 288 -14.24 -3.74 5.64
N HIS A 289 -13.64 -3.76 4.46
CA HIS A 289 -14.18 -4.38 3.26
C HIS A 289 -14.45 -5.88 3.44
N ASN A 290 -13.51 -6.63 4.00
CA ASN A 290 -13.71 -8.04 4.31
C ASN A 290 -14.79 -8.21 5.39
N LEU A 291 -14.72 -7.44 6.49
CA LEU A 291 -15.67 -7.56 7.60
C LEU A 291 -17.11 -7.20 7.20
N LEU A 292 -17.30 -6.14 6.42
CA LEU A 292 -18.61 -5.73 5.90
C LEU A 292 -19.14 -6.67 4.83
N MET A 293 -18.28 -7.21 3.96
CA MET A 293 -18.68 -8.24 2.99
C MET A 293 -19.16 -9.49 3.71
N ARG A 294 -18.42 -9.97 4.72
CA ARG A 294 -18.83 -11.11 5.55
C ARG A 294 -20.14 -10.86 6.28
N TYR A 295 -20.31 -9.67 6.85
CA TYR A 295 -21.57 -9.25 7.47
C TYR A 295 -22.74 -9.29 6.48
N TYR A 296 -22.55 -8.76 5.27
CA TYR A 296 -23.57 -8.77 4.22
C TYR A 296 -23.94 -10.21 3.80
N LEU A 297 -22.94 -11.06 3.49
CA LEU A 297 -23.15 -12.45 3.08
C LEU A 297 -23.86 -13.27 4.16
N ALA A 298 -23.48 -13.10 5.42
CA ALA A 298 -24.11 -13.79 6.53
C ALA A 298 -25.62 -13.51 6.63
N THR A 299 -26.05 -12.30 6.26
CA THR A 299 -27.49 -11.95 6.27
C THR A 299 -28.30 -12.70 5.20
N GLY A 300 -27.63 -13.24 4.18
CA GLY A 300 -28.19 -14.16 3.19
C GLY A 300 -28.07 -15.64 3.57
N GLY A 301 -27.54 -15.95 4.76
CA GLY A 301 -27.28 -17.32 5.20
C GLY A 301 -26.11 -17.99 4.49
N LEU A 302 -25.19 -17.21 3.91
CA LEU A 302 -23.97 -17.73 3.28
C LEU A 302 -22.81 -17.70 4.27
N ASP A 303 -22.09 -18.82 4.35
CA ASP A 303 -20.82 -18.90 5.05
C ASP A 303 -19.71 -18.30 4.16
N PRO A 304 -19.06 -17.20 4.56
CA PRO A 304 -18.08 -16.51 3.72
C PRO A 304 -16.81 -17.32 3.42
N ASP A 305 -16.53 -18.38 4.19
CA ASP A 305 -15.35 -19.24 4.02
C ASP A 305 -15.67 -20.56 3.30
N LYS A 306 -16.97 -20.88 3.10
CA LYS A 306 -17.40 -22.12 2.41
C LYS A 306 -18.22 -21.87 1.15
N ASP A 307 -19.15 -20.92 1.19
CA ASP A 307 -20.11 -20.69 0.12
C ASP A 307 -19.61 -19.73 -0.97
N VAL A 308 -18.55 -18.97 -0.70
CA VAL A 308 -17.93 -18.00 -1.64
C VAL A 308 -16.40 -18.08 -1.58
N GLN A 309 -15.72 -17.38 -2.48
CA GLN A 309 -14.25 -17.25 -2.47
C GLN A 309 -13.85 -15.79 -2.31
N ILE A 310 -13.51 -15.38 -1.09
CA ILE A 310 -12.99 -14.03 -0.81
C ILE A 310 -11.46 -14.05 -0.96
N SER A 311 -10.92 -13.19 -1.81
CA SER A 311 -9.46 -13.10 -2.03
C SER A 311 -8.95 -11.66 -1.95
N PRO A 312 -7.73 -11.44 -1.40
CA PRO A 312 -7.08 -10.14 -1.42
C PRO A 312 -6.73 -9.70 -2.84
N VAL A 313 -7.14 -8.48 -3.20
CA VAL A 313 -6.88 -7.86 -4.50
C VAL A 313 -6.48 -6.40 -4.27
N PRO A 314 -5.28 -5.96 -4.70
CA PRO A 314 -4.91 -4.56 -4.67
C PRO A 314 -5.96 -3.72 -5.41
N PRO A 315 -6.42 -2.59 -4.84
CA PRO A 315 -7.46 -1.78 -5.47
C PRO A 315 -7.18 -1.39 -6.94
N PRO A 316 -5.94 -1.01 -7.33
CA PRO A 316 -5.61 -0.73 -8.74
C PRO A 316 -5.88 -1.88 -9.71
N ASP A 317 -5.80 -3.13 -9.23
CA ASP A 317 -5.93 -4.33 -10.05
C ASP A 317 -7.38 -4.82 -10.14
N SER A 318 -8.28 -4.33 -9.29
CA SER A 318 -9.63 -4.91 -9.11
C SER A 318 -10.48 -4.80 -10.36
N VAL A 319 -10.44 -3.65 -11.04
CA VAL A 319 -11.20 -3.39 -12.27
C VAL A 319 -10.73 -4.32 -13.38
N ALA A 320 -9.41 -4.44 -13.57
CA ALA A 320 -8.83 -5.34 -14.58
C ALA A 320 -9.20 -6.81 -14.33
N LYS A 321 -9.15 -7.27 -13.07
CA LYS A 321 -9.54 -8.64 -12.70
C LYS A 321 -11.03 -8.90 -12.89
N MET A 322 -11.89 -7.91 -12.62
CA MET A 322 -13.32 -8.02 -12.92
C MET A 322 -13.56 -8.11 -14.44
N THR A 323 -12.87 -7.27 -15.23
CA THR A 323 -12.93 -7.30 -16.70
C THR A 323 -12.49 -8.64 -17.27
N ALA A 324 -11.43 -9.24 -16.71
CA ALA A 324 -10.93 -10.57 -17.08
C ALA A 324 -11.87 -11.72 -16.65
N GLY A 325 -12.93 -11.43 -15.89
CA GLY A 325 -13.85 -12.43 -15.38
C GLY A 325 -13.31 -13.25 -14.20
N GLU A 326 -12.19 -12.81 -13.60
CA GLU A 326 -11.61 -13.44 -12.40
C GLU A 326 -12.41 -13.11 -11.14
N LEU A 327 -13.09 -11.97 -11.12
CA LEU A 327 -13.97 -11.54 -10.03
C LEU A 327 -15.44 -11.46 -10.48
N ASP A 328 -16.34 -11.98 -9.66
CA ASP A 328 -17.79 -11.85 -9.83
C ASP A 328 -18.33 -10.63 -9.07
N ALA A 329 -17.71 -10.29 -7.95
CA ALA A 329 -18.00 -9.09 -7.18
C ALA A 329 -16.74 -8.58 -6.46
N MET A 330 -16.82 -7.37 -5.92
CA MET A 330 -15.81 -6.81 -5.05
C MET A 330 -16.47 -5.92 -3.99
N LEU A 331 -15.86 -5.86 -2.81
CA LEU A 331 -16.05 -4.74 -1.89
C LEU A 331 -14.72 -4.01 -1.81
N MET A 332 -14.65 -2.85 -2.45
CA MET A 332 -13.39 -2.13 -2.69
C MET A 332 -13.54 -0.67 -2.22
N PRO A 333 -12.47 0.05 -1.89
CA PRO A 333 -12.56 1.48 -1.68
C PRO A 333 -12.73 2.20 -3.02
N ASP A 334 -13.41 3.33 -2.98
CA ASP A 334 -13.43 4.24 -4.12
C ASP A 334 -12.02 4.82 -4.40
N PRO A 335 -11.70 5.15 -5.66
CA PRO A 335 -12.62 5.32 -6.79
C PRO A 335 -12.87 4.05 -7.62
N PHE A 336 -12.39 2.88 -7.20
CA PHE A 336 -12.40 1.68 -8.05
C PHE A 336 -13.79 1.09 -8.29
N ASN A 337 -14.74 1.30 -7.37
CA ASN A 337 -16.14 0.94 -7.63
C ASN A 337 -16.74 1.81 -8.73
N GLN A 338 -16.56 3.14 -8.60
CA GLN A 338 -17.03 4.06 -9.64
C GLN A 338 -16.29 3.85 -10.97
N ARG A 339 -15.02 3.44 -10.92
CA ARG A 339 -14.23 3.11 -12.10
C ARG A 339 -14.82 1.91 -12.84
N ALA A 340 -15.22 0.87 -12.13
CA ALA A 340 -15.87 -0.29 -12.72
C ALA A 340 -17.20 0.06 -13.42
N VAL A 341 -17.97 1.00 -12.85
CA VAL A 341 -19.17 1.55 -13.52
C VAL A 341 -18.79 2.37 -14.74
N PHE A 342 -17.82 3.27 -14.62
CA PHE A 342 -17.35 4.13 -15.71
C PHE A 342 -16.87 3.33 -16.93
N GLU A 343 -16.17 2.22 -16.68
CA GLU A 343 -15.70 1.29 -17.72
C GLU A 343 -16.77 0.27 -18.16
N LYS A 344 -17.98 0.31 -17.56
CA LYS A 344 -19.12 -0.57 -17.86
C LYS A 344 -18.85 -2.05 -17.60
N VAL A 345 -17.91 -2.36 -16.70
CA VAL A 345 -17.53 -3.74 -16.35
C VAL A 345 -18.29 -4.27 -15.15
N GLY A 346 -18.80 -3.37 -14.30
CA GLY A 346 -19.62 -3.70 -13.15
C GLY A 346 -20.67 -2.63 -12.84
N PHE A 347 -21.56 -2.95 -11.91
CA PHE A 347 -22.57 -2.04 -11.37
C PHE A 347 -22.48 -2.00 -9.85
N ILE A 348 -22.82 -0.87 -9.25
CA ILE A 348 -22.90 -0.70 -7.80
C ILE A 348 -24.17 -1.37 -7.32
N HIS A 349 -24.01 -2.47 -6.58
CA HIS A 349 -25.10 -3.21 -5.98
C HIS A 349 -25.57 -2.57 -4.67
N MET A 350 -24.63 -2.08 -3.87
CA MET A 350 -24.93 -1.43 -2.58
C MET A 350 -23.78 -0.53 -2.16
N LEU A 351 -24.06 0.67 -1.65
CA LEU A 351 -23.06 1.46 -0.94
C LEU A 351 -22.86 0.90 0.47
N THR A 352 -21.64 0.87 0.98
CA THR A 352 -21.41 0.36 2.35
C THR A 352 -22.05 1.23 3.43
N LYS A 353 -22.30 2.51 3.14
CA LYS A 353 -23.14 3.40 3.96
C LYS A 353 -24.52 2.78 4.24
N ASP A 354 -25.08 2.06 3.29
CA ASP A 354 -26.39 1.42 3.45
C ASP A 354 -26.33 0.16 4.33
N LEU A 355 -25.13 -0.36 4.62
CA LEU A 355 -24.88 -1.45 5.58
C LEU A 355 -24.62 -0.91 6.99
N TRP A 356 -23.84 0.16 7.08
CA TRP A 356 -23.51 0.83 8.33
C TRP A 356 -23.17 2.30 8.01
N ASP A 357 -24.09 3.20 8.32
CA ASP A 357 -23.86 4.62 8.07
C ASP A 357 -22.79 5.18 9.02
N GLY A 358 -21.78 5.82 8.44
CA GLY A 358 -20.68 6.44 9.17
C GLY A 358 -19.64 5.43 9.64
N HIS A 359 -19.60 4.23 9.04
CA HIS A 359 -18.60 3.22 9.37
C HIS A 359 -17.18 3.73 9.06
N PRO A 360 -16.17 3.34 9.86
CA PRO A 360 -14.78 3.66 9.58
C PRO A 360 -14.31 2.91 8.34
N CYS A 361 -13.32 3.44 7.63
CA CYS A 361 -12.73 2.79 6.46
C CYS A 361 -11.19 2.73 6.58
N CYS A 362 -10.53 3.86 6.36
CA CYS A 362 -9.10 4.01 6.47
C CYS A 362 -8.75 4.96 7.60
N ALA A 363 -7.49 4.95 7.99
CA ALA A 363 -6.99 5.71 9.10
C ALA A 363 -5.52 6.08 8.93
N PHE A 364 -5.17 7.22 9.52
CA PHE A 364 -3.81 7.70 9.67
C PHE A 364 -3.20 7.02 10.89
N ALA A 365 -2.10 6.29 10.68
CA ALA A 365 -1.46 5.47 11.70
C ALA A 365 0.06 5.68 11.74
N ALA A 366 0.65 5.46 12.90
CA ALA A 366 2.10 5.50 13.10
C ALA A 366 2.53 4.44 14.12
N SER A 367 3.81 4.04 14.09
CA SER A 367 4.32 3.08 15.07
C SER A 367 4.48 3.72 16.44
N GLN A 368 4.24 2.94 17.51
CA GLN A 368 4.44 3.42 18.88
C GLN A 368 5.88 3.94 19.06
N THR A 369 6.88 3.19 18.58
CA THR A 369 8.29 3.57 18.68
C THR A 369 8.56 4.94 18.06
N TRP A 370 7.97 5.22 16.89
CA TRP A 370 8.15 6.51 16.23
C TRP A 370 7.43 7.65 16.96
N ILE A 371 6.23 7.38 17.48
CA ILE A 371 5.46 8.34 18.30
C ILE A 371 6.26 8.70 19.57
N ASP A 372 6.86 7.72 20.24
CA ASP A 372 7.63 7.93 21.47
C ASP A 372 8.88 8.78 21.22
N GLN A 373 9.49 8.64 20.04
CA GLN A 373 10.68 9.39 19.63
C GLN A 373 10.34 10.79 19.10
N ASN A 374 9.16 11.00 18.54
CA ASN A 374 8.76 12.23 17.86
C ASN A 374 7.36 12.72 18.30
N PRO A 375 7.08 12.88 19.61
CA PRO A 375 5.74 13.16 20.08
C PRO A 375 5.18 14.51 19.61
N LYS A 376 6.00 15.58 19.51
CA LYS A 376 5.52 16.89 19.02
C LYS A 376 5.29 16.85 17.52
N THR A 377 6.19 16.22 16.75
CA THR A 377 6.01 15.96 15.32
C THR A 377 4.75 15.16 15.05
N PHE A 378 4.48 14.10 15.81
CA PHE A 378 3.28 13.29 15.65
C PHE A 378 2.00 14.10 15.87
N ARG A 379 1.97 14.93 16.92
CA ARG A 379 0.84 15.84 17.15
C ARG A 379 0.69 16.86 16.01
N ALA A 380 1.80 17.42 15.53
CA ALA A 380 1.81 18.39 14.44
C ALA A 380 1.26 17.79 13.12
N VAL A 381 1.70 16.58 12.76
CA VAL A 381 1.21 15.93 11.54
C VAL A 381 -0.26 15.51 11.70
N ASN A 382 -0.66 15.02 12.87
CA ASN A 382 -2.06 14.65 13.09
C ASN A 382 -3.00 15.87 13.00
N LYS A 383 -2.58 17.05 13.48
CA LYS A 383 -3.32 18.31 13.24
C LYS A 383 -3.46 18.64 11.76
N ALA A 384 -2.39 18.45 10.97
CA ALA A 384 -2.44 18.67 9.53
C ALA A 384 -3.47 17.75 8.83
N ILE A 385 -3.57 16.51 9.29
CA ILE A 385 -4.56 15.53 8.81
C ILE A 385 -5.99 15.94 9.23
N ILE A 386 -6.19 16.35 10.48
CA ILE A 386 -7.50 16.80 10.98
C ILE A 386 -8.00 18.05 10.23
N ASP A 387 -7.13 19.02 9.98
CA ASP A 387 -7.46 20.20 9.15
C ASP A 387 -7.83 19.80 7.71
N ALA A 388 -7.06 18.89 7.11
CA ALA A 388 -7.32 18.41 5.76
C ALA A 388 -8.63 17.62 5.67
N ALA A 389 -8.95 16.81 6.68
CA ALA A 389 -10.21 16.11 6.78
C ALA A 389 -11.39 17.11 6.84
N ALA A 390 -11.31 18.13 7.72
CA ALA A 390 -12.34 19.16 7.81
C ALA A 390 -12.51 19.95 6.49
N TYR A 391 -11.41 20.30 5.82
CA TYR A 391 -11.47 20.98 4.52
C TYR A 391 -12.11 20.09 3.45
N ALA A 392 -11.72 18.82 3.41
CA ALA A 392 -12.23 17.85 2.46
C ALA A 392 -13.68 17.48 2.75
N ASP A 393 -14.15 17.53 4.00
CA ASP A 393 -15.52 17.18 4.35
C ASP A 393 -16.53 18.21 3.84
N ASP A 394 -16.16 19.49 3.82
CA ASP A 394 -17.00 20.59 3.33
C ASP A 394 -17.42 20.38 1.85
N PRO A 395 -18.72 20.23 1.56
CA PRO A 395 -19.25 20.07 0.21
C PRO A 395 -18.79 21.13 -0.79
N ALA A 396 -18.55 22.37 -0.34
CA ALA A 396 -18.10 23.46 -1.20
C ALA A 396 -16.68 23.24 -1.76
N ASN A 397 -15.87 22.41 -1.09
CA ASN A 397 -14.48 22.13 -1.47
C ASN A 397 -14.34 20.84 -2.31
N ARG A 398 -15.32 19.93 -2.27
CA ARG A 398 -15.26 18.59 -2.90
C ARG A 398 -14.86 18.61 -4.37
N GLN A 399 -15.34 19.60 -5.13
CA GLN A 399 -14.98 19.72 -6.54
C GLN A 399 -13.50 20.07 -6.72
N LYS A 400 -13.00 21.08 -6.02
CA LYS A 400 -11.57 21.48 -6.07
C LYS A 400 -10.66 20.36 -5.57
N VAL A 401 -11.08 19.67 -4.51
CA VAL A 401 -10.37 18.49 -4.00
C VAL A 401 -10.30 17.40 -5.08
N SER A 402 -11.40 17.13 -5.80
CA SER A 402 -11.40 16.15 -6.89
C SER A 402 -10.41 16.49 -8.01
N GLU A 403 -10.30 17.77 -8.38
CA GLU A 403 -9.38 18.24 -9.42
C GLU A 403 -7.91 18.14 -9.00
N ALA A 404 -7.59 18.33 -7.72
CA ALA A 404 -6.24 18.15 -7.21
C ALA A 404 -5.84 16.66 -7.13
N LEU A 405 -6.77 15.80 -6.71
CA LEU A 405 -6.49 14.38 -6.48
C LEU A 405 -6.13 13.57 -7.73
N ILE A 406 -6.57 14.01 -8.92
CA ILE A 406 -6.32 13.27 -10.17
C ILE A 406 -4.87 13.35 -10.66
N GLU A 407 -4.04 14.24 -10.08
CA GLU A 407 -2.65 14.37 -10.49
C GLU A 407 -1.89 13.03 -10.43
N ARG A 408 -0.93 12.85 -11.35
CA ARG A 408 -0.18 11.60 -11.48
C ARG A 408 0.54 11.19 -10.19
N LYS A 409 0.98 12.16 -9.39
CA LYS A 409 1.63 11.93 -8.10
C LYS A 409 0.67 11.37 -7.04
N TYR A 410 -0.64 11.59 -7.20
CA TYR A 410 -1.69 11.12 -6.30
C TYR A 410 -2.46 9.94 -6.91
N LEU A 411 -3.75 10.08 -7.23
CA LEU A 411 -4.60 8.95 -7.58
C LEU A 411 -4.40 8.53 -9.04
N ASN A 412 -4.07 9.48 -9.94
CA ASN A 412 -3.97 9.23 -11.38
C ASN A 412 -5.23 8.55 -11.96
N GLN A 413 -6.41 9.03 -11.55
CA GLN A 413 -7.72 8.51 -11.96
C GLN A 413 -8.49 9.59 -12.72
N PRO A 414 -9.43 9.25 -13.62
CA PRO A 414 -10.18 10.28 -14.34
C PRO A 414 -11.09 11.10 -13.45
N LEU A 415 -11.14 12.41 -13.72
CA LEU A 415 -11.90 13.39 -12.94
C LEU A 415 -13.37 13.01 -12.74
N PRO A 416 -14.13 12.56 -13.76
CA PRO A 416 -15.53 12.20 -13.55
C PRO A 416 -15.71 11.08 -12.52
N VAL A 417 -14.74 10.16 -12.41
CA VAL A 417 -14.78 9.05 -11.45
C VAL A 417 -14.54 9.57 -10.03
N VAL A 418 -13.50 10.38 -9.82
CA VAL A 418 -13.17 10.91 -8.49
C VAL A 418 -14.22 11.91 -8.02
N GLN A 419 -14.68 12.79 -8.90
CA GLN A 419 -15.71 13.78 -8.60
C GLN A 419 -17.04 13.13 -8.24
N ALA A 420 -17.44 12.06 -8.96
CA ALA A 420 -18.67 11.32 -8.66
C ALA A 420 -18.67 10.72 -7.25
N VAL A 421 -17.52 10.26 -6.77
CA VAL A 421 -17.35 9.75 -5.40
C VAL A 421 -17.44 10.89 -4.39
N LEU A 422 -16.65 11.95 -4.58
CA LEU A 422 -16.52 13.03 -3.58
C LEU A 422 -17.76 13.91 -3.46
N THR A 423 -18.50 14.10 -4.55
CA THR A 423 -19.73 14.91 -4.57
C THR A 423 -20.99 14.09 -4.34
N GLY A 424 -20.90 12.76 -4.42
CA GLY A 424 -22.06 11.88 -4.28
C GLY A 424 -22.97 11.81 -5.50
N LYS A 425 -22.63 12.46 -6.62
CA LYS A 425 -23.40 12.42 -7.87
C LYS A 425 -22.79 11.41 -8.83
N PHE A 426 -23.43 10.26 -9.01
CA PHE A 426 -22.82 9.15 -9.72
C PHE A 426 -23.81 8.25 -10.46
N GLU A 427 -23.31 7.53 -11.46
CA GLU A 427 -24.04 6.45 -12.11
C GLU A 427 -23.85 5.15 -11.33
N ASP A 428 -24.91 4.34 -11.20
CA ASP A 428 -24.85 3.01 -10.57
C ASP A 428 -24.42 1.90 -11.54
N GLY A 429 -24.42 2.16 -12.85
CA GLY A 429 -24.10 1.19 -13.89
C GLY A 429 -25.31 0.39 -14.41
N LEU A 430 -26.50 0.58 -13.85
CA LEU A 430 -27.78 0.03 -14.31
C LEU A 430 -28.62 1.06 -15.08
N GLY A 431 -28.07 2.25 -15.31
CA GLY A 431 -28.73 3.35 -16.01
C GLY A 431 -29.41 4.35 -15.09
N ASN A 432 -29.16 4.27 -13.78
CA ASN A 432 -29.64 5.26 -12.82
C ASN A 432 -28.52 6.22 -12.43
N THR A 433 -28.87 7.51 -12.39
CA THR A 433 -28.07 8.55 -11.74
C THR A 433 -28.55 8.72 -10.30
N LEU A 434 -27.63 8.64 -9.35
CA LEU A 434 -27.87 8.80 -7.93
C LEU A 434 -27.22 10.09 -7.40
N ASP A 435 -27.84 10.67 -6.37
CA ASP A 435 -27.36 11.86 -5.66
C ASP A 435 -27.34 11.56 -4.16
N VAL A 436 -26.17 11.15 -3.66
CA VAL A 436 -25.91 10.77 -2.26
C VAL A 436 -24.74 11.61 -1.75
N PRO A 437 -24.96 12.88 -1.37
CA PRO A 437 -23.88 13.83 -1.05
C PRO A 437 -22.92 13.36 0.04
N ASP A 438 -23.40 12.49 0.94
CA ASP A 438 -22.67 11.89 2.04
C ASP A 438 -22.20 10.44 1.75
N ARG A 439 -22.05 10.09 0.45
CA ARG A 439 -21.47 8.82 -0.01
C ARG A 439 -20.10 8.54 0.63
N ILE A 440 -19.29 9.58 0.83
CA ILE A 440 -18.02 9.55 1.57
C ILE A 440 -17.91 10.78 2.47
N GLY A 441 -17.54 10.59 3.72
CA GLY A 441 -17.28 11.65 4.69
C GLY A 441 -15.83 11.61 5.20
N PHE A 442 -15.35 12.73 5.73
CA PHE A 442 -14.01 12.87 6.30
C PHE A 442 -14.12 13.32 7.77
N ASP A 443 -14.57 12.39 8.63
CA ASP A 443 -14.62 12.57 10.09
C ASP A 443 -13.38 11.93 10.73
N PRO A 444 -12.45 12.71 11.31
CA PRO A 444 -11.22 12.17 11.84
C PRO A 444 -11.35 11.45 13.18
N TYR A 445 -12.51 11.50 13.84
CA TYR A 445 -12.65 10.98 15.20
C TYR A 445 -12.60 9.44 15.26
N PRO A 446 -11.60 8.84 15.92
CA PRO A 446 -11.45 7.39 15.99
C PRO A 446 -12.26 6.83 17.17
N TRP A 447 -13.57 6.70 16.98
CA TRP A 447 -14.48 6.17 18.01
C TRP A 447 -14.00 4.83 18.57
N ALA A 448 -14.01 4.67 19.89
CA ALA A 448 -13.71 3.40 20.54
C ALA A 448 -14.73 2.30 20.17
N SER A 449 -15.98 2.68 19.86
CA SER A 449 -16.99 1.75 19.34
C SER A 449 -16.56 1.08 18.02
N PHE A 450 -15.81 1.79 17.17
CA PHE A 450 -15.25 1.22 15.94
C PHE A 450 -14.24 0.11 16.24
N ALA A 451 -13.29 0.37 17.13
CA ALA A 451 -12.28 -0.61 17.53
C ALA A 451 -12.92 -1.88 18.09
N LYS A 452 -13.94 -1.72 18.94
CA LYS A 452 -14.68 -2.81 19.56
C LYS A 452 -15.52 -3.61 18.56
N TRP A 453 -16.19 -2.95 17.63
CA TRP A 453 -16.91 -3.66 16.57
C TRP A 453 -15.94 -4.46 15.71
N ILE A 454 -14.85 -3.84 15.25
CA ILE A 454 -13.83 -4.47 14.40
C ILE A 454 -13.26 -5.71 15.09
N SER A 455 -12.78 -5.56 16.32
CA SER A 455 -12.21 -6.67 17.09
C SER A 455 -13.22 -7.79 17.36
N SER A 456 -14.49 -7.46 17.64
CA SER A 456 -15.56 -8.47 17.76
C SER A 456 -15.77 -9.27 16.47
N GLN A 457 -15.71 -8.61 15.30
CA GLN A 457 -15.87 -9.28 14.02
C GLN A 457 -14.62 -10.09 13.63
N LEU A 458 -13.43 -9.66 14.03
CA LEU A 458 -12.21 -10.46 13.89
C LEU A 458 -12.32 -11.76 14.70
N VAL A 459 -12.89 -11.73 15.90
CA VAL A 459 -13.15 -12.94 16.70
C VAL A 459 -14.22 -13.81 16.04
N ARG A 460 -15.33 -13.21 15.62
CA ARG A 460 -16.45 -13.93 14.99
C ARG A 460 -15.99 -14.80 13.82
N TRP A 461 -15.10 -14.26 12.99
CA TRP A 461 -14.61 -14.93 11.78
C TRP A 461 -13.27 -15.65 11.98
N GLU A 462 -12.92 -15.96 13.24
CA GLU A 462 -11.71 -16.71 13.60
C GLU A 462 -10.38 -16.09 13.10
N LEU A 463 -10.41 -14.79 12.78
CA LEU A 463 -9.24 -14.00 12.40
C LEU A 463 -8.45 -13.53 13.64
N MET A 464 -9.07 -13.56 14.82
CA MET A 464 -8.45 -13.29 16.11
C MET A 464 -8.88 -14.38 17.12
N PRO A 465 -7.93 -15.05 17.79
CA PRO A 465 -8.25 -15.95 18.90
C PRO A 465 -9.01 -15.22 20.01
N LYS A 466 -10.06 -15.85 20.56
CA LYS A 466 -10.92 -15.24 21.59
C LYS A 466 -10.15 -14.82 22.83
N GLU A 467 -9.06 -15.51 23.15
CA GLU A 467 -8.20 -15.26 24.31
C GLU A 467 -7.41 -13.95 24.17
N LYS A 468 -7.22 -13.46 22.93
CA LYS A 468 -6.58 -12.18 22.63
C LYS A 468 -7.56 -11.00 22.61
N ALA A 469 -8.86 -11.26 22.74
CA ALA A 469 -9.91 -10.29 22.46
C ALA A 469 -10.33 -9.47 23.70
N ASP A 470 -9.39 -8.71 24.26
CA ASP A 470 -9.71 -7.66 25.23
C ASP A 470 -10.16 -6.40 24.47
N TYR A 471 -11.48 -6.28 24.26
CA TYR A 471 -12.05 -5.23 23.42
C TYR A 471 -11.81 -3.82 23.96
N ASP A 472 -11.87 -3.63 25.28
CA ASP A 472 -11.65 -2.33 25.92
C ASP A 472 -10.18 -1.93 25.80
N LYS A 473 -9.28 -2.86 26.09
CA LYS A 473 -7.85 -2.61 25.97
C LYS A 473 -7.42 -2.37 24.52
N ILE A 474 -7.94 -3.12 23.56
CA ILE A 474 -7.68 -2.88 22.12
C ILE A 474 -8.12 -1.47 21.72
N ALA A 475 -9.32 -1.05 22.15
CA ALA A 475 -9.82 0.28 21.85
C ALA A 475 -8.94 1.37 22.47
N GLN A 476 -8.62 1.25 23.76
CA GLN A 476 -7.82 2.24 24.49
C GLN A 476 -6.36 2.30 23.99
N ASP A 477 -5.73 1.15 23.77
CA ASP A 477 -4.33 1.09 23.42
C ASP A 477 -4.10 1.48 21.96
N ILE A 478 -5.00 1.13 21.03
CA ILE A 478 -4.71 1.27 19.59
C ILE A 478 -5.37 2.53 19.01
N PHE A 479 -6.58 2.89 19.42
CA PHE A 479 -7.30 4.04 18.88
C PHE A 479 -7.07 5.25 19.78
N LEU A 480 -6.39 6.28 19.26
CA LEU A 480 -6.02 7.46 20.04
C LEU A 480 -7.18 8.47 20.15
N THR A 481 -8.34 8.02 20.64
CA THR A 481 -9.59 8.80 20.72
C THR A 481 -9.43 10.08 21.55
N ASP A 482 -8.80 9.98 22.72
CA ASP A 482 -8.60 11.14 23.60
C ASP A 482 -7.68 12.19 22.97
N LEU A 483 -6.62 11.72 22.30
CA LEU A 483 -5.69 12.59 21.58
C LEU A 483 -6.39 13.29 20.40
N ALA A 484 -7.20 12.56 19.63
CA ALA A 484 -7.96 13.17 18.53
C ALA A 484 -8.91 14.26 19.04
N ALA A 485 -9.63 14.00 20.15
CA ALA A 485 -10.49 14.99 20.79
C ALA A 485 -9.71 16.22 21.27
N GLU A 486 -8.55 16.01 21.90
CA GLU A 486 -7.67 17.08 22.35
C GLU A 486 -7.20 17.95 21.18
N LEU A 487 -6.69 17.34 20.11
CA LEU A 487 -6.19 18.05 18.93
C LEU A 487 -7.31 18.80 18.21
N GLN A 488 -8.51 18.24 18.08
CA GLN A 488 -9.66 18.94 17.52
C GLN A 488 -10.02 20.20 18.31
N LYS A 489 -10.00 20.13 19.65
CA LYS A 489 -10.22 21.32 20.50
C LYS A 489 -9.14 22.37 20.31
N GLU A 490 -7.87 21.98 20.23
CA GLU A 490 -6.76 22.90 19.94
C GLU A 490 -6.89 23.59 18.58
N LEU A 491 -7.56 22.96 17.61
CA LEU A 491 -7.86 23.52 16.29
C LEU A 491 -9.15 24.36 16.26
N GLY A 492 -9.85 24.51 17.40
CA GLY A 492 -11.12 25.22 17.48
C GLY A 492 -12.31 24.44 16.92
N GLN A 493 -12.17 23.14 16.69
CA GLN A 493 -13.27 22.26 16.30
C GLN A 493 -14.00 21.72 17.54
N THR A 494 -15.21 21.19 17.34
CA THR A 494 -16.03 20.61 18.42
C THR A 494 -16.06 19.09 18.29
N PRO A 495 -15.13 18.36 18.92
CA PRO A 495 -15.18 16.90 18.91
C PRO A 495 -16.35 16.38 19.76
N PRO A 496 -16.75 15.12 19.56
CA PRO A 496 -17.66 14.43 20.47
C PRO A 496 -17.22 14.46 21.94
N THR A 497 -18.19 14.50 22.84
CA THR A 497 -17.96 14.40 24.30
C THR A 497 -17.86 12.94 24.78
N GLU A 498 -18.39 12.00 24.00
CA GLU A 498 -18.36 10.57 24.26
C GLU A 498 -17.28 9.91 23.41
N THR A 499 -16.60 8.88 23.95
CA THR A 499 -15.55 8.15 23.23
C THR A 499 -16.09 6.94 22.45
N ALA A 500 -17.27 6.45 22.80
CA ALA A 500 -17.95 5.35 22.15
C ALA A 500 -19.45 5.65 22.04
N ARG A 501 -20.09 5.11 21.00
CA ARG A 501 -21.53 5.22 20.77
C ARG A 501 -22.11 3.89 20.32
N VAL A 502 -23.42 3.75 20.47
CA VAL A 502 -24.15 2.61 19.89
C VAL A 502 -24.12 2.73 18.36
N GLU A 503 -23.60 1.70 17.69
CA GLU A 503 -23.49 1.68 16.23
C GLU A 503 -24.74 1.00 15.64
N LYS A 504 -25.42 1.69 14.73
CA LYS A 504 -26.62 1.17 14.06
C LYS A 504 -26.23 0.65 12.69
N LEU A 505 -26.29 -0.66 12.52
CA LEU A 505 -26.10 -1.32 11.24
C LEU A 505 -27.47 -1.62 10.61
N LYS A 506 -27.47 -1.99 9.33
CA LYS A 506 -28.70 -2.22 8.56
C LYS A 506 -29.60 -3.31 9.14
N PHE A 507 -29.00 -4.39 9.67
CA PHE A 507 -29.73 -5.57 10.10
C PHE A 507 -29.69 -5.81 11.62
N ASP A 508 -28.87 -5.08 12.36
CA ASP A 508 -28.73 -5.20 13.80
C ASP A 508 -28.12 -3.92 14.42
N THR A 509 -27.91 -3.93 15.74
CA THR A 509 -27.36 -2.80 16.47
C THR A 509 -26.25 -3.31 17.37
N PHE A 510 -25.11 -2.63 17.35
CA PHE A 510 -23.95 -2.96 18.14
C PHE A 510 -23.84 -2.03 19.34
N ASP A 511 -23.94 -2.62 20.53
CA ASP A 511 -23.62 -1.93 21.78
C ASP A 511 -22.14 -2.15 22.11
N PRO A 512 -21.30 -1.09 22.12
CA PRO A 512 -19.88 -1.20 22.43
C PRO A 512 -19.59 -1.64 23.88
N ALA A 513 -20.58 -1.69 24.77
CA ALA A 513 -20.43 -2.27 26.09
C ALA A 513 -20.53 -3.81 26.08
N LYS A 514 -21.04 -4.41 25.00
CA LYS A 514 -21.36 -5.85 24.93
C LYS A 514 -20.90 -6.55 23.64
N PRO A 515 -19.60 -6.48 23.25
CA PRO A 515 -19.18 -7.02 21.95
C PRO A 515 -19.31 -8.54 21.84
N ALA A 516 -19.07 -9.30 22.92
CA ALA A 516 -19.23 -10.75 22.91
C ALA A 516 -20.69 -11.19 22.76
N GLU A 517 -21.63 -10.55 23.48
CA GLU A 517 -23.07 -10.83 23.35
C GLU A 517 -23.56 -10.53 21.93
N TYR A 518 -23.03 -9.48 21.29
CA TYR A 518 -23.34 -9.16 19.90
C TYR A 518 -22.92 -10.27 18.93
N VAL A 519 -21.70 -10.80 19.07
CA VAL A 519 -21.21 -11.91 18.24
C VAL A 519 -22.08 -13.16 18.43
N ASP A 520 -22.37 -13.55 19.67
CA ASP A 520 -23.22 -14.70 19.97
C ASP A 520 -24.62 -14.54 19.38
N ALA A 521 -25.19 -13.33 19.45
CA ALA A 521 -26.48 -13.01 18.85
C ALA A 521 -26.44 -13.10 17.31
N GLN A 522 -25.37 -12.65 16.68
CA GLN A 522 -25.19 -12.74 15.23
C GLN A 522 -25.08 -14.20 14.76
N ILE A 523 -24.24 -15.01 15.42
CA ILE A 523 -24.09 -16.45 15.11
C ILE A 523 -25.45 -17.15 15.22
N LYS A 524 -26.20 -16.89 16.31
CA LYS A 524 -27.52 -17.46 16.50
C LYS A 524 -28.53 -17.02 15.43
N LYS A 525 -28.50 -15.74 15.06
CA LYS A 525 -29.44 -15.13 14.11
C LYS A 525 -29.21 -15.61 12.68
N PHE A 526 -27.96 -15.55 12.22
CA PHE A 526 -27.59 -15.83 10.83
C PHE A 526 -27.25 -17.30 10.59
N LYS A 527 -26.93 -18.05 11.66
CA LYS A 527 -26.57 -19.48 11.62
C LYS A 527 -25.31 -19.78 10.79
N VAL A 528 -24.43 -18.78 10.69
CA VAL A 528 -23.12 -18.80 10.02
C VAL A 528 -22.11 -17.96 10.78
#